data_AF-A0A3B1JVR8-F1
#
_entry.id   AF-A0A3B1JVR8-F1
#
_cell.length_a   1.000
_cell.length_b   1.000
_cell.length_c   1.000
_cell.angle_alpha   90.00
_cell.angle_beta   90.00
_cell.angle_gamma   90.00
#
_symmetry.space_group_name_H-M   'P 1'
#
loop_
_entity.id
_entity.type
_entity.pdbx_description
1 polymer ?
#
loop_
_entity_poly.entity_id
_entity_poly.type
_entity_poly.pdbx_seq_one_letter_code
_entity_poly.pdbx_strand_id
1 'polypeptide(L)'
;LGTVYPGTSDELCKLPGRLRINPSLWDKEDVNLWLRWAQREFSLRRAEHEKFEMNGKALCLLTKEDFRLRCPSSGDVLYELLQHVKQQRCSVTSPTHTPLCQHTHTCVSPAVKCAVSPDCKLLWDYVYHLLLDRRYEPYIRWEDPDSMVFRVVDPNGLARLWGTIRSNRVNMTYEKMSRALRHYYKLNIIKKESGQRLLFRWVKNTKSSCV
;
A
#
# COMPACT_ATOMS: atom_id res chain seq x y z
N LEU A 1 -18.44 -30.73 -6.62
CA LEU A 1 -17.94 -29.83 -5.55
C LEU A 1 -16.78 -29.05 -6.13
N GLY A 2 -17.06 -27.93 -6.81
CA GLY A 2 -16.05 -27.12 -7.47
C GLY A 2 -15.38 -26.18 -6.48
N THR A 3 -14.07 -26.27 -6.32
CA THR A 3 -13.27 -25.28 -5.60
C THR A 3 -13.24 -24.00 -6.43
N VAL A 4 -13.95 -22.96 -5.96
CA VAL A 4 -13.91 -21.63 -6.57
C VAL A 4 -12.53 -21.04 -6.27
N TYR A 5 -11.65 -21.05 -7.28
CA TYR A 5 -10.38 -20.32 -7.22
C TYR A 5 -10.64 -18.84 -7.53
N PRO A 6 -10.08 -17.89 -6.76
CA PRO A 6 -10.22 -16.46 -7.05
C PRO A 6 -9.42 -16.10 -8.31
N GLY A 7 -10.08 -16.13 -9.46
CA GLY A 7 -9.46 -15.96 -10.78
C GLY A 7 -9.67 -14.59 -11.44
N THR A 8 -10.40 -13.65 -10.83
CA THR A 8 -10.74 -12.37 -11.48
C THR A 8 -10.32 -11.17 -10.64
N SER A 9 -9.70 -10.19 -11.30
CA SER A 9 -9.22 -8.92 -10.73
C SER A 9 -10.29 -8.08 -10.01
N ASP A 10 -11.56 -8.45 -10.17
CA ASP A 10 -12.74 -7.74 -9.67
C ASP A 10 -13.12 -8.15 -8.23
N GLU A 11 -12.66 -9.29 -7.73
CA GLU A 11 -13.05 -9.82 -6.41
C GLU A 11 -12.40 -9.06 -5.25
N LEU A 12 -11.21 -8.49 -5.48
CA LEU A 12 -10.44 -7.73 -4.48
C LEU A 12 -10.89 -6.27 -4.32
N CYS A 13 -11.70 -5.73 -5.24
CA CYS A 13 -12.26 -4.38 -5.09
C CYS A 13 -13.24 -4.30 -3.90
N LYS A 14 -13.75 -5.46 -3.44
CA LYS A 14 -14.66 -5.58 -2.29
C LYS A 14 -13.94 -5.69 -0.94
N LEU A 15 -12.60 -5.77 -0.93
CA LEU A 15 -11.85 -5.80 0.32
C LEU A 15 -12.09 -4.49 1.10
N PRO A 16 -12.43 -4.54 2.41
CA PRO A 16 -12.65 -3.36 3.23
C PRO A 16 -11.52 -2.36 3.11
N GLY A 17 -11.84 -1.06 2.99
CA GLY A 17 -10.84 0.00 2.73
C GLY A 17 -9.65 -0.02 3.69
N ARG A 18 -9.89 -0.33 4.97
CA ARG A 18 -8.86 -0.48 6.02
C ARG A 18 -7.85 -1.61 5.75
N LEU A 19 -8.26 -2.66 5.04
CA LEU A 19 -7.43 -3.81 4.70
C LEU A 19 -6.71 -3.66 3.36
N ARG A 20 -6.95 -2.56 2.63
CA ARG A 20 -6.28 -2.26 1.35
C ARG A 20 -4.83 -1.76 1.52
N ILE A 21 -4.27 -1.90 2.72
CA ILE A 21 -2.85 -1.68 3.04
C ILE A 21 -2.07 -2.99 2.98
N ASN A 22 -0.75 -2.92 2.88
CA ASN A 22 0.11 -4.11 2.86
C ASN A 22 -0.25 -5.07 4.03
N PRO A 23 -0.52 -6.37 3.77
CA PRO A 23 -0.89 -7.32 4.81
C PRO A 23 0.12 -7.44 5.94
N SER A 24 1.40 -7.16 5.72
CA SER A 24 2.40 -7.13 6.81
C SER A 24 2.22 -5.98 7.81
N LEU A 25 1.37 -5.00 7.50
CA LEU A 25 1.02 -3.87 8.37
C LEU A 25 -0.28 -4.09 9.15
N TRP A 26 -1.03 -5.15 8.86
CA TRP A 26 -2.26 -5.48 9.56
C TRP A 26 -1.97 -5.71 11.06
N ASP A 27 -2.76 -5.08 11.92
CA ASP A 27 -2.83 -5.45 13.32
C ASP A 27 -3.62 -6.78 13.50
N LYS A 28 -3.78 -7.23 14.75
CA LYS A 28 -4.50 -8.49 15.03
C LYS A 28 -5.97 -8.38 14.60
N GLU A 29 -6.57 -7.21 14.77
CA GLU A 29 -7.95 -6.92 14.44
C GLU A 29 -8.17 -6.89 12.91
N ASP A 30 -7.22 -6.37 12.16
CA ASP A 30 -7.19 -6.36 10.70
C ASP A 30 -7.12 -7.78 10.12
N VAL A 31 -6.27 -8.66 10.70
CA VAL A 31 -6.22 -10.08 10.33
C VAL A 31 -7.58 -10.75 10.58
N ASN A 32 -8.21 -10.47 11.71
CA ASN A 32 -9.55 -10.98 12.01
C ASN A 32 -10.62 -10.45 11.04
N LEU A 33 -10.55 -9.17 10.68
CA LEU A 33 -11.45 -8.56 9.72
C LEU A 33 -11.28 -9.17 8.33
N TRP A 34 -10.04 -9.44 7.92
CA TRP A 34 -9.72 -10.12 6.67
C TRP A 34 -10.29 -11.54 6.63
N LEU A 35 -10.12 -12.31 7.71
CA LEU A 35 -10.68 -13.67 7.82
C LEU A 35 -12.21 -13.68 7.73
N ARG A 36 -12.89 -12.74 8.40
CA ARG A 36 -14.35 -12.60 8.34
C ARG A 36 -14.83 -12.21 6.95
N TRP A 37 -14.12 -11.28 6.30
CA TRP A 37 -14.42 -10.91 4.93
C TRP A 37 -14.26 -12.10 3.98
N ALA A 38 -13.13 -12.82 4.06
CA ALA A 38 -12.87 -13.99 3.23
C ALA A 38 -13.91 -15.10 3.43
N GLN A 39 -14.34 -15.34 4.66
CA GLN A 39 -15.42 -16.29 4.97
C GLN A 39 -16.73 -15.90 4.30
N ARG A 40 -17.09 -14.62 4.36
CA ARG A 40 -18.33 -14.12 3.76
C ARG A 40 -18.27 -14.15 2.22
N GLU A 41 -17.17 -13.67 1.64
CA GLU A 41 -17.03 -13.52 0.19
C GLU A 41 -16.91 -14.87 -0.51
N PHE A 42 -16.09 -15.78 0.04
CA PHE A 42 -15.84 -17.09 -0.56
C PHE A 42 -16.70 -18.21 0.05
N SER A 43 -17.69 -17.85 0.87
CA SER A 43 -18.58 -18.80 1.58
C SER A 43 -17.81 -19.92 2.30
N LEU A 44 -16.66 -19.58 2.91
CA LEU A 44 -15.80 -20.56 3.57
C LEU A 44 -16.45 -21.05 4.86
N ARG A 45 -16.19 -22.30 5.23
CA ARG A 45 -16.54 -22.78 6.58
C ARG A 45 -15.84 -21.88 7.60
N ARG A 46 -16.58 -21.56 8.67
CA ARG A 46 -16.15 -20.67 9.74
C ARG A 46 -14.77 -21.10 10.24
N ALA A 47 -13.73 -20.34 9.87
CA ALA A 47 -12.39 -20.61 10.33
C ALA A 47 -12.36 -20.36 11.84
N GLU A 48 -11.66 -21.21 12.58
CA GLU A 48 -11.38 -20.98 13.98
C GLU A 48 -10.45 -19.77 14.07
N HIS A 49 -11.02 -18.60 14.36
CA HIS A 49 -10.30 -17.32 14.36
C HIS A 49 -9.13 -17.34 15.37
N GLU A 50 -9.27 -18.17 16.41
CA GLU A 50 -8.26 -18.47 17.42
C GLU A 50 -6.96 -19.01 16.81
N LYS A 51 -7.04 -19.76 15.71
CA LYS A 51 -5.86 -20.32 15.02
C LYS A 51 -5.07 -19.28 14.24
N PHE A 52 -5.57 -18.05 14.11
CA PHE A 52 -4.89 -16.93 13.45
C PHE A 52 -4.72 -15.72 14.37
N GLU A 53 -4.61 -15.93 15.69
CA GLU A 53 -4.33 -14.87 16.66
C GLU A 53 -2.91 -14.29 16.52
N MET A 54 -2.71 -13.51 15.47
CA MET A 54 -1.43 -12.92 15.14
C MET A 54 -1.63 -11.64 14.33
N ASN A 55 -0.56 -10.85 14.21
CA ASN A 55 -0.55 -9.69 13.33
C ASN A 55 -0.20 -10.09 11.89
N GLY A 56 -0.36 -9.15 10.99
CA GLY A 56 -0.07 -9.29 9.58
C GLY A 56 1.36 -9.72 9.23
N LYS A 57 2.37 -9.35 10.05
CA LYS A 57 3.76 -9.78 9.83
C LYS A 57 3.90 -11.28 10.03
N ALA A 58 3.35 -11.81 11.13
CA ALA A 58 3.35 -13.24 11.40
C ALA A 58 2.52 -13.99 10.34
N LEU A 59 1.36 -13.45 9.98
CA LEU A 59 0.50 -14.03 8.93
C LEU A 59 1.24 -14.15 7.58
N CYS A 60 1.99 -13.13 7.19
CA CYS A 60 2.76 -13.10 5.94
C CYS A 60 3.93 -14.10 5.90
N LEU A 61 4.42 -14.56 7.05
CA LEU A 61 5.51 -15.52 7.16
C LEU A 61 5.03 -16.97 7.10
N LEU A 62 3.73 -17.21 7.28
CA LEU A 62 3.15 -18.54 7.19
C LEU A 62 3.25 -19.07 5.75
N THR A 63 3.68 -20.31 5.63
CA THR A 63 3.68 -21.06 4.37
C THR A 63 2.25 -21.52 4.02
N LYS A 64 2.05 -21.98 2.79
CA LYS A 64 0.77 -22.58 2.38
C LYS A 64 0.39 -23.77 3.25
N GLU A 65 1.38 -24.54 3.70
CA GLU A 65 1.18 -25.68 4.59
C GLU A 65 0.72 -25.24 5.98
N ASP A 66 1.31 -24.18 6.55
CA ASP A 66 0.87 -23.61 7.83
C ASP A 66 -0.59 -23.17 7.80
N PHE A 67 -1.03 -22.57 6.68
CA PHE A 67 -2.42 -22.20 6.49
C PHE A 67 -3.36 -23.42 6.45
N ARG A 68 -2.93 -24.52 5.80
CA ARG A 68 -3.70 -25.77 5.75
C ARG A 68 -3.75 -26.47 7.11
N LEU A 69 -2.68 -26.42 7.89
CA LEU A 69 -2.66 -26.94 9.26
C LEU A 69 -3.62 -26.16 10.16
N ARG A 70 -3.63 -24.82 10.04
CA ARG A 70 -4.54 -23.95 10.81
C ARG A 70 -5.98 -24.02 10.31
N CYS A 71 -6.21 -24.26 9.01
CA CYS A 71 -7.53 -24.38 8.43
C CYS A 71 -7.58 -25.47 7.34
N PRO A 72 -7.79 -26.74 7.71
CA PRO A 72 -7.75 -27.85 6.74
C PRO A 72 -8.77 -27.74 5.60
N SER A 73 -9.90 -27.08 5.85
CA SER A 73 -10.98 -26.95 4.87
C SER A 73 -10.79 -25.83 3.85
N SER A 74 -10.00 -24.80 4.16
CA SER A 74 -9.93 -23.58 3.33
C SER A 74 -8.60 -22.82 3.43
N GLY A 75 -7.59 -23.40 4.07
CA GLY A 75 -6.29 -22.76 4.28
C GLY A 75 -5.53 -22.50 2.99
N ASP A 76 -5.66 -23.38 2.00
CA ASP A 76 -5.14 -23.14 0.65
C ASP A 76 -5.79 -21.92 -0.01
N VAL A 77 -7.12 -21.78 0.06
CA VAL A 77 -7.84 -20.61 -0.46
C VAL A 77 -7.41 -19.34 0.27
N LEU A 78 -7.28 -19.37 1.59
CA LEU A 78 -6.82 -18.23 2.39
C LEU A 78 -5.38 -17.84 2.06
N TYR A 79 -4.49 -18.81 1.87
CA TYR A 79 -3.12 -18.54 1.46
C TYR A 79 -3.06 -17.92 0.07
N GLU A 80 -3.80 -18.49 -0.90
CA GLU A 80 -3.87 -17.93 -2.25
C GLU A 80 -4.47 -16.54 -2.22
N LEU A 81 -5.53 -16.29 -1.44
CA LEU A 81 -6.12 -14.98 -1.28
C LEU A 81 -5.12 -13.98 -0.71
N LEU A 82 -4.36 -14.36 0.32
CA LEU A 82 -3.28 -13.54 0.85
C LEU A 82 -2.18 -13.29 -0.19
N GLN A 83 -1.81 -14.30 -0.99
CA GLN A 83 -0.87 -14.11 -2.10
C GLN A 83 -1.46 -13.19 -3.17
N HIS A 84 -2.74 -13.27 -3.51
CA HIS A 84 -3.38 -12.36 -4.46
C HIS A 84 -3.41 -10.92 -3.92
N VAL A 85 -3.70 -10.73 -2.63
CA VAL A 85 -3.58 -9.42 -1.96
C VAL A 85 -2.13 -8.90 -2.07
N LYS A 86 -1.12 -9.78 -2.02
CA LYS A 86 0.31 -9.44 -2.21
C LYS A 86 0.71 -9.28 -3.71
N GLN A 87 0.13 -10.06 -4.63
CA GLN A 87 0.56 -10.26 -6.02
C GLN A 87 -0.13 -9.32 -7.01
N GLN A 88 -1.37 -8.89 -6.73
CA GLN A 88 -2.00 -7.76 -7.45
C GLN A 88 -1.20 -6.45 -7.30
N ARG A 89 -0.13 -6.46 -6.49
CA ARG A 89 0.83 -5.38 -6.33
C ARG A 89 2.12 -5.56 -7.16
N CYS A 90 2.33 -6.71 -7.80
CA CYS A 90 3.49 -7.01 -8.66
C CYS A 90 3.17 -7.23 -10.16
N SER A 91 1.93 -7.45 -10.59
CA SER A 91 1.64 -7.81 -11.99
C SER A 91 1.18 -6.61 -12.86
N VAL A 92 2.14 -5.82 -13.35
CA VAL A 92 2.22 -5.39 -14.77
C VAL A 92 3.70 -5.25 -15.11
N THR A 93 4.38 -6.37 -15.29
CA THR A 93 5.52 -6.52 -16.21
C THR A 93 5.70 -8.01 -16.47
N SER A 94 5.50 -8.43 -17.71
CA SER A 94 5.92 -9.73 -18.20
C SER A 94 7.46 -9.90 -18.07
N PRO A 95 7.97 -11.15 -17.99
CA PRO A 95 9.33 -11.42 -17.59
C PRO A 95 10.29 -11.32 -18.78
N THR A 96 11.37 -10.57 -18.63
CA THR A 96 12.58 -10.82 -19.42
C THR A 96 13.75 -10.99 -18.46
N HIS A 97 14.30 -12.20 -18.52
CA HIS A 97 15.48 -12.68 -17.82
C HIS A 97 16.62 -11.67 -17.76
N THR A 98 17.22 -11.50 -16.57
CA THR A 98 18.68 -11.57 -16.39
C THR A 98 19.01 -11.71 -14.90
N PRO A 99 19.84 -12.69 -14.48
CA PRO A 99 20.20 -12.86 -13.08
C PRO A 99 21.55 -12.23 -12.71
N LEU A 100 21.70 -12.08 -11.40
CA LEU A 100 22.91 -11.98 -10.58
C LEU A 100 23.61 -10.62 -10.45
N CYS A 101 23.52 -10.07 -9.24
CA CYS A 101 24.73 -9.99 -8.42
C CYS A 101 24.38 -10.03 -6.93
N GLN A 102 24.86 -11.08 -6.27
CA GLN A 102 24.99 -11.17 -4.81
C GLN A 102 26.02 -10.13 -4.36
N HIS A 103 25.81 -9.47 -3.23
CA HIS A 103 26.84 -9.24 -2.21
C HIS A 103 26.16 -8.74 -0.92
N THR A 104 26.49 -9.47 0.13
CA THR A 104 26.11 -9.32 1.53
C THR A 104 26.74 -8.08 2.14
N HIS A 105 25.98 -7.22 2.85
CA HIS A 105 26.48 -6.54 4.05
C HIS A 105 25.30 -6.12 4.95
N THR A 106 25.41 -6.57 6.20
CA THR A 106 24.61 -6.29 7.39
C THR A 106 24.64 -4.82 7.75
N CYS A 107 23.51 -4.20 8.11
CA CYS A 107 23.47 -2.97 8.92
C CYS A 107 22.23 -2.97 9.83
N VAL A 108 22.48 -3.02 11.14
CA VAL A 108 21.53 -2.87 12.23
C VAL A 108 21.31 -1.37 12.48
N SER A 109 20.06 -0.90 12.43
CA SER A 109 19.63 0.38 13.05
C SER A 109 18.09 0.46 13.17
N PRO A 110 17.56 1.15 14.18
CA PRO A 110 16.16 1.09 14.58
C PRO A 110 15.31 1.98 13.69
N ALA A 111 14.86 1.44 12.56
CA ALA A 111 13.96 2.16 11.65
C ALA A 111 12.52 2.13 12.20
N VAL A 112 12.04 3.30 12.62
CA VAL A 112 10.61 3.61 12.73
C VAL A 112 10.00 3.35 11.34
N LYS A 113 9.39 2.19 11.17
CA LYS A 113 8.82 1.76 9.88
C LYS A 113 7.57 2.59 9.61
N CYS A 114 7.68 3.49 8.64
CA CYS A 114 6.56 4.27 8.13
C CYS A 114 5.53 3.31 7.54
N ALA A 115 4.32 3.30 8.10
CA ALA A 115 3.23 2.41 7.76
C ALA A 115 2.53 2.83 6.45
N VAL A 116 3.30 3.18 5.41
CA VAL A 116 2.74 3.55 4.12
C VAL A 116 2.95 2.41 3.13
N SER A 117 1.85 1.97 2.53
CA SER A 117 1.80 0.81 1.66
C SER A 117 2.79 0.92 0.48
N PRO A 118 3.48 -0.17 0.07
CA PRO A 118 4.28 -0.23 -1.17
C PRO A 118 3.46 -0.01 -2.44
N ASP A 119 2.14 0.13 -2.31
CA ASP A 119 1.16 0.29 -3.38
C ASP A 119 1.13 1.66 -4.02
N CYS A 120 1.84 2.64 -3.47
CA CYS A 120 1.96 3.95 -4.07
C CYS A 120 2.87 3.90 -5.30
N LYS A 121 2.36 3.34 -6.40
CA LYS A 121 3.09 3.24 -7.68
C LYS A 121 3.44 4.62 -8.23
N LEU A 122 2.86 5.70 -7.74
CA LEU A 122 3.12 7.08 -8.17
C LEU A 122 3.22 8.00 -6.96
N LEU A 123 4.05 9.05 -7.07
CA LEU A 123 4.28 9.99 -5.97
C LEU A 123 2.98 10.70 -5.55
N TRP A 124 2.08 10.99 -6.49
CA TRP A 124 0.82 11.66 -6.15
C TRP A 124 -0.06 10.79 -5.24
N ASP A 125 -0.12 9.49 -5.47
CA ASP A 125 -0.91 8.55 -4.67
C ASP A 125 -0.35 8.45 -3.24
N TYR A 126 0.98 8.38 -3.14
CA TYR A 126 1.68 8.44 -1.86
C TYR A 126 1.39 9.70 -1.06
N VAL A 127 1.50 10.84 -1.72
CA VAL A 127 1.26 12.15 -1.11
C VAL A 127 -0.19 12.24 -0.62
N TYR A 128 -1.15 11.70 -1.38
CA TYR A 128 -2.55 11.63 -0.96
C TYR A 128 -2.73 10.76 0.29
N HIS A 129 -2.11 9.58 0.35
CA HIS A 129 -2.18 8.73 1.54
C HIS A 129 -1.60 9.38 2.79
N LEU A 130 -0.46 10.08 2.68
CA LEU A 130 0.10 10.82 3.81
C LEU A 130 -0.85 11.91 4.32
N LEU A 131 -1.62 12.53 3.43
CA LEU A 131 -2.58 13.56 3.78
C LEU A 131 -3.84 13.04 4.48
N LEU A 132 -4.13 11.74 4.37
CA LEU A 132 -5.24 11.10 5.09
C LEU A 132 -4.87 10.72 6.53
N ASP A 133 -3.57 10.60 6.83
CA ASP A 133 -3.08 10.20 8.15
C ASP A 133 -2.43 11.37 8.86
N ARG A 134 -3.11 11.87 9.89
CA ARG A 134 -2.72 13.05 10.66
C ARG A 134 -1.33 12.94 11.29
N ARG A 135 -0.80 11.73 11.49
CA ARG A 135 0.56 11.52 12.02
C ARG A 135 1.65 12.11 11.10
N TYR A 136 1.33 12.31 9.82
CA TYR A 136 2.27 12.90 8.86
C TYR A 136 2.06 14.40 8.63
N GLU A 137 1.13 15.06 9.33
CA GLU A 137 0.91 16.52 9.29
C GLU A 137 2.20 17.36 9.41
N PRO A 138 3.21 16.99 10.24
CA PRO A 138 4.48 17.73 10.30
C PRO A 138 5.29 17.72 9.00
N TYR A 139 5.05 16.76 8.10
CA TYR A 139 5.73 16.63 6.82
C TYR A 139 4.90 17.18 5.67
N ILE A 140 3.59 16.89 5.68
CA ILE A 140 2.65 17.27 4.64
C ILE A 140 1.24 17.34 5.23
N ARG A 141 0.47 18.37 4.86
CA ARG A 141 -0.89 18.57 5.40
C ARG A 141 -1.81 19.28 4.42
N TRP A 142 -3.12 19.15 4.63
CA TRP A 142 -4.09 20.00 3.97
C TRP A 142 -3.99 21.43 4.53
N GLU A 143 -3.98 22.41 3.63
CA GLU A 143 -4.14 23.82 3.97
C GLU A 143 -5.60 24.24 3.80
N ASP A 144 -6.24 23.74 2.74
CA ASP A 144 -7.67 23.86 2.48
C ASP A 144 -8.17 22.54 1.87
N PRO A 145 -8.80 21.65 2.67
CA PRO A 145 -9.34 20.39 2.19
C PRO A 145 -10.43 20.55 1.12
N ASP A 146 -11.28 21.57 1.23
CA ASP A 146 -12.43 21.78 0.34
C ASP A 146 -11.98 22.15 -1.07
N SER A 147 -10.95 22.99 -1.13
CA SER A 147 -10.26 23.37 -2.37
C SER A 147 -9.18 22.38 -2.80
N MET A 148 -8.98 21.29 -2.06
CA MET A 148 -7.92 20.29 -2.25
C MET A 148 -6.50 20.91 -2.34
N VAL A 149 -6.24 21.92 -1.51
CA VAL A 149 -4.92 22.56 -1.39
C VAL A 149 -4.15 21.95 -0.24
N PHE A 150 -2.93 21.51 -0.53
CA PHE A 150 -2.02 20.90 0.44
C PHE A 150 -0.66 21.58 0.43
N ARG A 151 0.02 21.51 1.56
CA ARG A 151 1.35 22.07 1.77
C ARG A 151 2.34 20.96 2.12
N VAL A 152 3.50 21.00 1.48
CA VAL A 152 4.69 20.28 1.96
C VAL A 152 5.36 21.14 3.02
N VAL A 153 5.34 20.66 4.27
CA VAL A 153 5.82 21.39 5.45
C VAL A 153 7.31 21.12 5.66
N ASP A 154 7.72 19.84 5.66
CA ASP A 154 9.13 19.43 5.68
C ASP A 154 9.48 18.68 4.38
N PRO A 155 10.02 19.40 3.37
CA PRO A 155 10.45 18.80 2.10
C PRO A 155 11.46 17.67 2.25
N ASN A 156 12.39 17.81 3.21
CA ASN A 156 13.47 16.87 3.41
C ASN A 156 12.95 15.60 4.10
N GLY A 157 12.13 15.75 5.14
CA GLY A 157 11.42 14.65 5.77
C GLY A 157 10.52 13.91 4.79
N LEU A 158 9.71 14.63 4.02
CA LEU A 158 8.84 14.02 3.01
C LEU A 158 9.63 13.22 1.95
N ALA A 159 10.77 13.75 1.48
CA ALA A 159 11.63 13.06 0.53
C ALA A 159 12.27 11.80 1.13
N ARG A 160 12.68 11.84 2.41
CA ARG A 160 13.18 10.66 3.13
C ARG A 160 12.09 9.60 3.24
N LEU A 161 10.89 9.98 3.67
CA LEU A 161 9.74 9.08 3.78
C LEU A 161 9.45 8.39 2.44
N TRP A 162 9.41 9.16 1.33
CA TRP A 162 9.24 8.60 -0.01
C TRP A 162 10.39 7.67 -0.43
N GLY A 163 11.63 8.03 -0.10
CA GLY A 163 12.82 7.23 -0.36
C GLY A 163 12.76 5.84 0.28
N THR A 164 12.24 5.75 1.51
CA THR A 164 12.10 4.45 2.21
C THR A 164 11.15 3.46 1.52
N ILE A 165 10.19 3.96 0.74
CA ILE A 165 9.10 3.15 0.17
C ILE A 165 9.41 2.71 -1.26
N ARG A 166 10.01 3.59 -2.06
CA ARG A 166 10.04 3.38 -3.52
C ARG A 166 11.40 3.03 -4.11
N SER A 167 12.50 3.00 -3.36
CA SER A 167 13.77 2.60 -3.97
C SER A 167 14.92 2.25 -3.03
N ASN A 168 15.70 1.29 -3.49
CA ASN A 168 17.13 1.07 -3.23
C ASN A 168 18.03 2.29 -3.63
N ARG A 169 17.51 3.53 -3.54
CA ARG A 169 18.22 4.79 -3.84
C ARG A 169 18.45 5.50 -2.51
N VAL A 170 19.62 5.28 -1.95
CA VAL A 170 20.05 5.78 -0.64
C VAL A 170 19.93 7.32 -0.50
N ASN A 171 19.80 8.05 -1.61
CA ASN A 171 19.84 9.53 -1.66
C ASN A 171 18.60 10.16 -2.34
N MET A 172 17.38 9.83 -1.90
CA MET A 172 16.16 10.55 -2.32
C MET A 172 16.11 11.95 -1.67
N THR A 173 15.99 12.99 -2.49
CA THR A 173 15.90 14.40 -2.04
C THR A 173 14.65 15.07 -2.60
N TYR A 174 14.25 16.20 -2.03
CA TYR A 174 13.08 16.93 -2.51
C TYR A 174 13.28 17.44 -3.94
N GLU A 175 14.49 17.79 -4.34
CA GLU A 175 14.83 18.25 -5.71
C GLU A 175 14.56 17.14 -6.73
N LYS A 176 14.86 15.89 -6.37
CA LYS A 176 14.57 14.71 -7.19
C LYS A 176 13.08 14.39 -7.18
N MET A 177 12.46 14.35 -6.00
CA MET A 177 11.03 14.08 -5.84
C MET A 177 10.17 15.11 -6.59
N SER A 178 10.52 16.40 -6.52
CA SER A 178 9.81 17.48 -7.21
C SER A 178 9.88 17.39 -8.74
N ARG A 179 10.76 16.57 -9.32
CA ARG A 179 10.73 16.27 -10.76
C ARG A 179 9.43 15.57 -11.12
N ALA A 180 9.00 14.58 -10.34
CA ALA A 180 7.71 13.91 -10.55
C ALA A 180 6.52 14.87 -10.34
N LEU A 181 6.57 15.73 -9.32
CA LEU A 181 5.53 16.77 -9.12
C LEU A 181 5.38 17.68 -10.34
N ARG A 182 6.50 18.12 -10.94
CA ARG A 182 6.46 18.93 -12.17
C ARG A 182 5.83 18.20 -13.35
N HIS A 183 6.02 16.89 -13.47
CA HIS A 183 5.34 16.11 -14.50
C HIS A 183 3.81 16.10 -14.28
N TYR A 184 3.37 16.06 -13.03
CA TYR A 184 1.93 16.10 -12.69
C TYR A 184 1.24 17.41 -13.06
N TYR A 185 1.98 18.51 -13.19
CA TYR A 185 1.43 19.78 -13.68
C TYR A 185 0.95 19.64 -15.13
N LYS A 186 1.77 18.98 -15.98
CA LYS A 186 1.43 18.75 -17.39
C LYS A 186 0.25 17.78 -17.53
N LEU A 187 0.13 16.82 -16.61
CA LEU A 187 -0.95 15.84 -16.59
C LEU A 187 -2.25 16.36 -15.95
N ASN A 188 -2.27 17.61 -15.47
CA ASN A 188 -3.39 18.19 -14.72
C ASN A 188 -3.84 17.31 -13.54
N ILE A 189 -2.89 16.69 -12.83
CA ILE A 189 -3.19 15.91 -11.60
C ILE A 189 -3.01 16.81 -10.38
N ILE A 190 -1.90 17.54 -10.35
CA ILE A 190 -1.55 18.50 -9.30
C ILE A 190 -1.15 19.81 -9.97
N LYS A 191 -1.47 20.95 -9.38
CA LYS A 191 -0.99 22.28 -9.78
C LYS A 191 -0.18 22.89 -8.66
N LYS A 192 0.81 23.70 -9.02
CA LYS A 192 1.55 24.55 -8.08
C LYS A 192 0.82 25.88 -7.93
N GLU A 193 0.58 26.31 -6.70
CA GLU A 193 0.03 27.64 -6.43
C GLU A 193 1.09 28.71 -6.74
N SER A 194 0.72 29.73 -7.51
CA SER A 194 1.62 30.83 -7.87
C SER A 194 1.96 31.67 -6.63
N GLY A 195 3.22 32.12 -6.54
CA GLY A 195 3.70 32.94 -5.40
C GLY A 195 3.88 32.19 -4.08
N GLN A 196 3.33 30.98 -3.93
CA GLN A 196 3.41 30.20 -2.69
C GLN A 196 4.44 29.08 -2.82
N ARG A 197 5.43 29.06 -1.91
CA ARG A 197 6.41 27.98 -1.87
C ARG A 197 5.76 26.74 -1.24
N LEU A 198 6.00 25.58 -1.87
CA LEU A 198 5.60 24.27 -1.35
C LEU A 198 4.09 24.08 -1.18
N LEU A 199 3.29 24.93 -1.82
CA LEU A 199 1.84 24.85 -1.82
C LEU A 199 1.35 24.34 -3.17
N PHE A 200 0.47 23.36 -3.12
CA PHE A 200 0.01 22.62 -4.27
C PHE A 200 -1.49 22.36 -4.16
N ARG A 201 -2.13 22.12 -5.29
CA ARG A 201 -3.56 21.84 -5.37
C ARG A 201 -3.80 20.59 -6.19
N TRP A 202 -4.61 19.66 -5.70
CA TRP A 202 -5.14 18.60 -6.57
C TRP A 202 -6.16 19.17 -7.52
N VAL A 203 -6.04 18.82 -8.79
CA VAL A 203 -7.05 19.17 -9.78
C VAL A 203 -8.14 18.11 -9.68
N LYS A 204 -9.35 18.50 -9.26
CA LYS A 204 -10.54 17.64 -9.39
C LYS A 204 -10.70 17.31 -10.87
N ASN A 205 -10.52 16.05 -11.25
CA ASN A 205 -10.76 15.63 -12.61
C ASN A 205 -12.27 15.71 -12.86
N THR A 206 -12.73 16.75 -13.56
CA THR A 206 -14.14 16.88 -13.97
C THR A 206 -14.58 15.79 -14.96
N LYS A 207 -13.67 14.89 -15.38
CA LYS A 207 -13.99 13.72 -16.21
C LYS A 207 -14.13 12.40 -15.44
N SER A 208 -14.17 12.41 -14.11
CA SER A 208 -14.49 11.20 -13.35
C SER A 208 -15.28 11.53 -12.09
N SER A 209 -16.49 12.06 -12.29
CA SER A 209 -17.57 11.91 -11.32
C SER A 209 -18.08 10.47 -11.38
N CYS A 210 -17.37 9.54 -10.74
CA CYS A 210 -17.87 8.22 -10.32
C CYS A 210 -17.04 7.90 -9.07
N VAL A 211 -17.46 8.27 -7.86
CA VAL A 211 -18.40 7.51 -6.99
C VAL A 211 -18.16 6.01 -7.04
#